data_AF-A0A1G0SEY6-F1
#
_entry.id   AF-A0A1G0SEY6-F1
#
_cell.length_a   1.000
_cell.length_b   1.000
_cell.length_c   1.000
_cell.angle_alpha   90.00
_cell.angle_beta   90.00
_cell.angle_gamma   90.00
#
_symmetry.space_group_name_H-M   'P 1'
#
loop_
_entity.id
_entity.type
_entity.pdbx_description
1 polymer ?
#
loop_
_entity_poly.entity_id
_entity_poly.type
_entity_poly.pdbx_seq_one_letter_code
_entity_poly.pdbx_strand_id
1 'polypeptide(L)'
;MPVNGPFAVIGILSARLLYVLCLFSGPISAQAPLSNGMPASGVLGQPNFTSSLPGVSASSLNSPAGVAVDPTTGKVFVVDRYNNRILRWNGPEAMTNGSPAETVFGQTDFTSTAGGLSASLFNDPLRAYVDGSGTMWVSDYLNNRVLKFLNASSRATGAAADGVLGQPDFTTSSGGTTASRMKGPVGVFVDGGGRLWVADRLNHRLLRFDNASAKPNGAGADGVLGQPDFVSGASGLSATAMNRPMGVYVDAEDHAWVCEDDNNRVIRFDSASAKPSGAAADGVLGQPDLTTNVKKVTRNGVGNVRGVFGDGAGRLYVVDESSHRILVFEHAAFLPNGAYADIVLGQTDFGSDPNLQQEIYDPATLNYLLFMPRDTTAVVEGKYPMIVSLHGIGERGSDLWKVKGEGLPKILDGNNSFPFIVVSPQCPSTTEWYYDDGIQAKVNKLLDSVINRYPVDTNRIYLTGLSMGGIGTLDLAIRYPGRFAALVPVAFRIEEGW
;
A
#
# COMPACT_ATOMS: atom_id res chain seq x y z
N MET A 1 -5.67 -27.13 -26.94
CA MET A 1 -6.64 -26.30 -26.20
C MET A 1 -5.83 -25.28 -25.41
N PRO A 2 -5.92 -23.97 -25.69
CA PRO A 2 -5.03 -23.03 -25.05
C PRO A 2 -5.54 -22.70 -23.64
N VAL A 3 -4.63 -22.79 -22.68
CA VAL A 3 -4.85 -22.45 -21.28
C VAL A 3 -4.47 -20.97 -21.14
N ASN A 4 -5.44 -20.11 -20.85
CA ASN A 4 -5.25 -18.68 -20.59
C ASN A 4 -4.65 -18.49 -19.19
N GLY A 5 -3.49 -17.85 -19.08
CA GLY A 5 -2.92 -17.36 -17.80
C GLY A 5 -3.22 -15.86 -17.61
N PRO A 6 -3.25 -15.33 -16.37
CA PRO A 6 -3.71 -13.96 -16.11
C PRO A 6 -2.62 -12.90 -16.38
N PHE A 7 -3.07 -11.76 -16.88
CA PHE A 7 -2.30 -10.64 -17.44
C PHE A 7 -1.94 -9.56 -16.40
N ALA A 8 -0.91 -8.75 -16.68
CA ALA A 8 -0.40 -7.65 -15.84
C ALA A 8 -0.37 -6.29 -16.60
N VAL A 9 -1.15 -5.29 -16.18
CA VAL A 9 -1.17 -3.91 -16.74
C VAL A 9 -0.21 -2.95 -16.01
N ILE A 10 0.97 -2.64 -16.59
CA ILE A 10 1.85 -1.53 -16.14
C ILE A 10 2.18 -0.61 -17.33
N GLY A 11 2.57 0.65 -17.10
CA GLY A 11 3.38 1.43 -18.04
C GLY A 11 3.12 2.94 -18.05
N ILE A 12 4.01 3.74 -17.44
CA ILE A 12 4.40 5.09 -17.90
C ILE A 12 5.88 5.31 -17.58
N LEU A 13 6.65 5.71 -18.60
CA LEU A 13 8.03 6.22 -18.50
C LEU A 13 8.03 7.73 -18.80
N SER A 14 8.83 8.47 -18.03
CA SER A 14 9.36 9.83 -18.30
C SER A 14 8.65 11.06 -17.67
N ALA A 15 9.38 11.64 -16.71
CA ALA A 15 9.51 13.03 -16.23
C ALA A 15 8.32 13.84 -15.70
N ARG A 16 7.04 13.59 -16.03
CA ARG A 16 5.89 14.27 -15.37
C ARG A 16 4.65 13.38 -15.36
N LEU A 17 4.14 13.11 -14.15
CA LEU A 17 2.97 12.28 -13.80
C LEU A 17 3.15 10.77 -14.05
N LEU A 18 3.30 10.01 -12.96
CA LEU A 18 3.23 8.55 -12.96
C LEU A 18 1.83 8.14 -12.46
N TYR A 19 1.00 7.61 -13.36
CA TYR A 19 -0.19 6.83 -12.98
C TYR A 19 -0.07 5.46 -13.63
N VAL A 20 0.26 4.45 -12.82
CA VAL A 20 0.25 3.06 -13.25
C VAL A 20 -0.30 2.21 -12.11
N LEU A 21 -1.27 1.36 -12.42
CA LEU A 21 -1.52 0.18 -11.62
C LEU A 21 -2.23 -0.98 -12.37
N CYS A 22 -1.68 -2.20 -12.18
CA CYS A 22 -2.31 -3.51 -12.41
C CYS A 22 -3.35 -3.83 -11.34
N LEU A 23 -4.55 -4.27 -11.72
CA LEU A 23 -5.50 -4.86 -10.79
C LEU A 23 -6.00 -6.23 -11.25
N PHE A 24 -6.30 -7.02 -10.23
CA PHE A 24 -6.66 -8.43 -10.20
C PHE A 24 -8.18 -8.60 -10.01
N SER A 25 -8.80 -9.56 -10.70
CA SER A 25 -10.23 -9.86 -10.70
C SER A 25 -10.57 -11.09 -9.84
N GLY A 26 -11.56 -10.96 -8.95
CA GLY A 26 -12.22 -12.08 -8.27
C GLY A 26 -11.38 -12.82 -7.20
N PRO A 27 -11.96 -13.85 -6.53
CA PRO A 27 -11.26 -14.62 -5.50
C PRO A 27 -10.11 -15.39 -6.15
N ILE A 28 -8.91 -14.82 -6.05
CA ILE A 28 -7.71 -15.33 -6.68
C ILE A 28 -7.02 -16.29 -5.72
N SER A 29 -7.00 -17.56 -6.09
CA SER A 29 -5.88 -18.41 -5.70
C SER A 29 -4.63 -17.87 -6.39
N ALA A 30 -3.71 -17.32 -5.61
CA ALA A 30 -2.29 -17.17 -5.92
C ALA A 30 -1.93 -16.63 -7.32
N GLN A 31 -2.13 -15.33 -7.57
CA GLN A 31 -1.28 -14.65 -8.54
C GLN A 31 0.06 -14.31 -7.88
N ALA A 32 1.17 -14.59 -8.57
CA ALA A 32 2.51 -14.23 -8.11
C ALA A 32 2.58 -12.71 -7.79
N PRO A 33 3.31 -12.30 -6.74
CA PRO A 33 3.52 -10.89 -6.42
C PRO A 33 3.97 -10.10 -7.66
N LEU A 34 3.54 -8.84 -7.78
CA LEU A 34 4.21 -7.91 -8.68
C LEU A 34 5.70 -7.87 -8.31
N SER A 35 6.56 -8.15 -9.28
CA SER A 35 8.01 -8.04 -9.10
C SER A 35 8.49 -6.73 -9.69
N ASN A 36 9.52 -6.15 -9.08
CA ASN A 36 10.19 -5.00 -9.67
C ASN A 36 10.75 -5.36 -11.06
N GLY A 37 10.68 -4.40 -12.00
CA GLY A 37 11.09 -4.62 -13.39
C GLY A 37 10.15 -5.52 -14.22
N MET A 38 9.00 -5.94 -13.68
CA MET A 38 7.99 -6.67 -14.46
C MET A 38 7.53 -5.81 -15.64
N PRO A 39 7.58 -6.34 -16.88
CA PRO A 39 7.17 -5.57 -18.05
C PRO A 39 5.66 -5.35 -18.06
N ALA A 40 5.30 -4.18 -18.56
CA ALA A 40 3.96 -3.81 -18.97
C ALA A 40 3.36 -4.74 -20.03
N SER A 41 2.10 -5.18 -19.90
CA SER A 41 1.42 -5.96 -20.96
C SER A 41 0.67 -5.10 -21.99
N GLY A 42 0.35 -3.84 -21.70
CA GLY A 42 -0.31 -2.95 -22.66
C GLY A 42 -0.45 -1.51 -22.19
N VAL A 43 -0.72 -0.59 -23.12
CA VAL A 43 -0.95 0.83 -22.85
C VAL A 43 -2.31 1.30 -23.38
N LEU A 44 -3.05 2.05 -22.57
CA LEU A 44 -4.28 2.75 -22.94
C LEU A 44 -4.02 4.24 -23.11
N GLY A 45 -4.70 4.87 -24.06
CA GLY A 45 -4.58 6.32 -24.28
C GLY A 45 -3.29 6.77 -24.96
N GLN A 46 -2.45 5.83 -25.42
CA GLN A 46 -1.25 6.06 -26.22
C GLN A 46 -1.07 4.89 -27.21
N PRO A 47 -0.38 5.10 -28.35
CA PRO A 47 -0.13 4.03 -29.31
C PRO A 47 0.93 3.02 -28.85
N ASN A 48 1.81 3.36 -27.90
CA ASN A 48 2.88 2.51 -27.38
C ASN A 48 3.43 3.08 -26.05
N PHE A 49 4.34 2.34 -25.41
CA PHE A 49 4.93 2.69 -24.11
C PHE A 49 5.88 3.89 -24.12
N THR A 50 6.29 4.39 -25.29
CA THR A 50 7.25 5.49 -25.44
C THR A 50 6.60 6.81 -25.87
N SER A 51 5.32 6.79 -26.22
CA SER A 51 4.56 7.98 -26.62
C SER A 51 3.95 8.66 -25.40
N SER A 52 3.99 10.00 -25.38
CA SER A 52 3.42 10.82 -24.31
C SER A 52 2.79 12.08 -24.92
N LEU A 53 1.73 11.87 -25.71
CA LEU A 53 1.02 12.95 -26.39
C LEU A 53 -0.38 13.12 -25.79
N PRO A 54 -0.73 14.30 -25.25
CA PRO A 54 -2.10 14.55 -24.82
C PRO A 54 -3.03 14.53 -26.04
N GLY A 55 -4.24 14.01 -25.86
CA GLY A 55 -5.23 14.00 -26.91
C GLY A 55 -6.64 13.85 -26.37
N VAL A 56 -7.62 13.97 -27.26
CA VAL A 56 -9.04 13.87 -26.90
C VAL A 56 -9.74 12.70 -27.57
N SER A 57 -9.18 11.97 -28.53
CA SER A 57 -9.90 10.85 -29.19
C SER A 57 -10.24 9.67 -28.26
N ALA A 58 -10.96 8.67 -28.76
CA ALA A 58 -11.21 7.41 -28.05
C ALA A 58 -9.93 6.64 -27.69
N SER A 59 -8.81 6.89 -28.37
CA SER A 59 -7.52 6.22 -28.13
C SER A 59 -6.48 7.13 -27.46
N SER A 60 -6.87 8.32 -27.01
CA SER A 60 -5.95 9.27 -26.36
C SER A 60 -6.52 9.87 -25.08
N LEU A 61 -5.62 10.19 -24.15
CA LEU A 61 -5.92 10.77 -22.84
C LEU A 61 -5.16 12.08 -22.67
N ASN A 62 -5.61 12.93 -21.75
CA ASN A 62 -4.98 14.17 -21.36
C ASN A 62 -4.91 14.28 -19.82
N SER A 63 -3.71 14.06 -19.28
CA SER A 63 -3.43 14.03 -17.84
C SER A 63 -4.34 13.08 -17.06
N PRO A 64 -4.40 11.79 -17.40
CA PRO A 64 -5.25 10.84 -16.68
C PRO A 64 -4.92 10.84 -15.20
N ALA A 65 -5.93 10.83 -14.33
CA ALA A 65 -5.76 11.00 -12.89
C ALA A 65 -6.11 9.75 -12.08
N GLY A 66 -7.01 8.90 -12.57
CA GLY A 66 -7.50 7.73 -11.83
C GLY A 66 -7.88 6.59 -12.75
N VAL A 67 -7.91 5.38 -12.20
CA VAL A 67 -8.36 4.17 -12.87
C VAL A 67 -9.25 3.38 -11.93
N ALA A 68 -10.30 2.77 -12.48
CA ALA A 68 -11.16 1.82 -11.78
C ALA A 68 -11.36 0.58 -12.65
N VAL A 69 -11.52 -0.58 -12.01
CA VAL A 69 -11.87 -1.82 -12.67
C VAL A 69 -13.17 -2.32 -12.08
N ASP A 70 -14.12 -2.67 -12.94
CA ASP A 70 -15.30 -3.39 -12.49
C ASP A 70 -14.89 -4.84 -12.14
N PRO A 71 -14.99 -5.25 -10.86
CA PRO A 71 -14.54 -6.58 -10.45
C PRO A 71 -15.39 -7.71 -11.03
N THR A 72 -16.59 -7.42 -11.53
CA THR A 72 -17.53 -8.42 -12.09
C THR A 72 -17.35 -8.63 -13.58
N THR A 73 -17.07 -7.56 -14.33
CA THR A 73 -16.96 -7.61 -15.80
C THR A 73 -15.53 -7.49 -16.32
N GLY A 74 -14.58 -7.04 -15.49
CA GLY A 74 -13.20 -6.76 -15.89
C GLY A 74 -13.01 -5.46 -16.68
N LYS A 75 -14.07 -4.67 -16.90
CA LYS A 75 -13.99 -3.40 -17.64
C LYS A 75 -13.13 -2.39 -16.91
N VAL A 76 -12.33 -1.65 -17.68
CA VAL A 76 -11.39 -0.64 -17.17
C VAL A 76 -11.93 0.74 -17.46
N PHE A 77 -11.99 1.59 -16.44
CA PHE A 77 -12.45 2.98 -16.51
C PHE A 77 -11.27 3.90 -16.18
N VAL A 78 -10.92 4.82 -17.07
CA VAL A 78 -9.81 5.76 -16.86
C VAL A 78 -10.35 7.19 -16.80
N VAL A 79 -10.05 7.89 -15.71
CA VAL A 79 -10.40 9.29 -15.49
C VAL A 79 -9.46 10.16 -16.31
N ASP A 80 -9.99 10.72 -17.39
CA ASP A 80 -9.31 11.59 -18.32
C ASP A 80 -9.52 13.05 -17.91
N ARG A 81 -8.78 13.43 -16.85
CA ARG A 81 -9.00 14.62 -16.04
C ARG A 81 -9.20 15.90 -16.85
N TYR A 82 -8.24 16.26 -17.70
CA TYR A 82 -8.28 17.55 -18.42
C TYR A 82 -9.22 17.55 -19.63
N ASN A 83 -9.75 16.38 -20.01
CA ASN A 83 -10.86 16.28 -20.95
C ASN A 83 -12.23 16.17 -20.24
N ASN A 84 -12.26 16.31 -18.91
CA ASN A 84 -13.48 16.30 -18.09
C ASN A 84 -14.36 15.06 -18.31
N ARG A 85 -13.74 13.88 -18.43
CA ARG A 85 -14.46 12.65 -18.78
C ARG A 85 -13.85 11.41 -18.14
N ILE A 86 -14.58 10.31 -18.24
CA ILE A 86 -14.06 8.96 -18.01
C ILE A 86 -14.25 8.15 -19.29
N LEU A 87 -13.20 7.45 -19.71
CA LEU A 87 -13.23 6.50 -20.82
C LEU A 87 -13.29 5.06 -20.28
N ARG A 88 -14.14 4.21 -20.88
CA ARG A 88 -14.27 2.79 -20.54
C ARG A 88 -13.73 1.90 -21.66
N TRP A 89 -12.99 0.85 -21.30
CA TRP A 89 -12.52 -0.23 -22.16
C TRP A 89 -13.08 -1.58 -21.69
N ASN A 90 -13.09 -2.57 -22.59
CA ASN A 90 -13.64 -3.90 -22.33
C ASN A 90 -12.90 -4.66 -21.20
N GLY A 91 -11.58 -4.56 -21.12
CA GLY A 91 -10.81 -5.18 -20.04
C GLY A 91 -9.40 -5.59 -20.47
N PRO A 92 -8.52 -5.93 -19.51
CA PRO A 92 -7.11 -6.23 -19.79
C PRO A 92 -6.88 -7.39 -20.76
N GLU A 93 -7.74 -8.41 -20.75
CA GLU A 93 -7.62 -9.59 -21.62
C GLU A 93 -7.81 -9.26 -23.11
N ALA A 94 -8.55 -8.20 -23.42
CA ALA A 94 -8.81 -7.72 -24.77
C ALA A 94 -7.93 -6.52 -25.15
N MET A 95 -7.00 -6.10 -24.27
CA MET A 95 -6.18 -4.92 -24.51
C MET A 95 -5.15 -5.17 -25.61
N THR A 96 -5.12 -4.23 -26.56
CA THR A 96 -3.97 -4.03 -27.45
C THR A 96 -3.54 -2.56 -27.37
N ASN A 97 -2.25 -2.28 -27.58
CA ASN A 97 -1.74 -0.91 -27.51
C ASN A 97 -2.52 0.02 -28.46
N GLY A 98 -2.97 1.16 -27.94
CA GLY A 98 -3.75 2.14 -28.70
C GLY A 98 -5.22 1.76 -28.97
N SER A 99 -5.73 0.67 -28.37
CA SER A 99 -7.15 0.30 -28.50
C SER A 99 -8.06 1.47 -28.14
N PRO A 100 -9.09 1.76 -28.96
CA PRO A 100 -10.05 2.80 -28.64
C PRO A 100 -10.93 2.39 -27.45
N ALA A 101 -11.31 3.37 -26.63
CA ALA A 101 -12.35 3.23 -25.63
C ALA A 101 -13.70 2.96 -26.30
N GLU A 102 -14.55 2.20 -25.63
CA GLU A 102 -15.88 1.83 -26.12
C GLU A 102 -16.98 2.79 -25.63
N THR A 103 -16.74 3.58 -24.59
CA THR A 103 -17.76 4.45 -23.97
C THR A 103 -17.14 5.64 -23.25
N VAL A 104 -17.88 6.76 -23.20
CA VAL A 104 -17.52 7.98 -22.46
C VAL A 104 -18.57 8.33 -21.41
N PHE A 105 -18.13 8.70 -20.21
CA PHE A 105 -18.93 9.33 -19.16
C PHE A 105 -18.45 10.76 -18.92
N GLY A 106 -19.35 11.65 -18.48
CA GLY A 106 -19.01 13.05 -18.22
C GLY A 106 -18.94 13.93 -19.46
N GLN A 107 -19.16 13.37 -20.65
CA GLN A 107 -19.24 14.05 -21.94
C GLN A 107 -20.21 13.34 -22.88
N THR A 108 -20.69 14.05 -23.89
CA THR A 108 -21.62 13.54 -24.91
C THR A 108 -20.95 12.65 -25.96
N ASP A 109 -19.64 12.75 -26.12
CA ASP A 109 -18.88 12.11 -27.18
C ASP A 109 -17.38 12.00 -26.80
N PHE A 110 -16.61 11.38 -27.69
CA PHE A 110 -15.18 11.19 -27.53
C PHE A 110 -14.35 12.42 -27.89
N THR A 111 -14.89 13.60 -28.16
CA THR A 111 -14.11 14.77 -28.64
C THR A 111 -14.38 16.04 -27.84
N SER A 112 -15.46 16.08 -27.08
CA SER A 112 -15.81 17.15 -26.17
C SER A 112 -14.90 17.16 -24.94
N THR A 113 -14.49 18.36 -24.53
CA THR A 113 -13.58 18.58 -23.38
C THR A 113 -14.12 19.56 -22.35
N ALA A 114 -15.22 20.27 -22.65
CA ALA A 114 -15.72 21.32 -21.76
C ALA A 114 -16.23 20.72 -20.44
N GLY A 115 -15.74 21.25 -19.31
CA GLY A 115 -16.29 20.92 -18.01
C GLY A 115 -17.72 21.46 -17.86
N GLY A 116 -18.54 20.82 -17.03
CA GLY A 116 -19.93 21.24 -16.83
C GLY A 116 -20.53 20.78 -15.51
N LEU A 117 -21.75 21.24 -15.25
CA LEU A 117 -22.48 21.02 -14.01
C LEU A 117 -23.88 20.48 -14.33
N SER A 118 -23.96 19.17 -14.57
CA SER A 118 -25.21 18.44 -14.79
C SER A 118 -25.03 16.97 -14.38
N ALA A 119 -26.06 16.14 -14.54
CA ALA A 119 -25.94 14.71 -14.27
C ALA A 119 -25.02 13.97 -15.27
N SER A 120 -24.77 14.53 -16.45
CA SER A 120 -23.98 13.90 -17.52
C SER A 120 -22.62 14.56 -17.76
N LEU A 121 -22.28 15.63 -17.03
CA LEU A 121 -21.04 16.38 -17.20
C LEU A 121 -20.19 16.35 -15.93
N PHE A 122 -18.87 16.25 -16.11
CA PHE A 122 -17.88 16.41 -15.04
C PHE A 122 -17.14 17.74 -15.16
N ASN A 123 -16.44 18.13 -14.10
CA ASN A 123 -15.54 19.27 -14.04
C ASN A 123 -14.31 18.92 -13.18
N ASP A 124 -13.18 18.68 -13.86
CA ASP A 124 -11.89 18.22 -13.33
C ASP A 124 -11.98 16.93 -12.50
N PRO A 125 -12.59 15.83 -13.00
CA PRO A 125 -12.74 14.60 -12.21
C PRO A 125 -11.35 14.00 -11.88
N LEU A 126 -11.20 13.44 -10.67
CA LEU A 126 -9.89 12.96 -10.18
C LEU A 126 -9.79 11.45 -9.92
N ARG A 127 -10.86 10.80 -9.45
CA ARG A 127 -10.90 9.38 -9.13
C ARG A 127 -12.25 8.79 -9.48
N ALA A 128 -12.22 7.51 -9.81
CA ALA A 128 -13.39 6.65 -9.93
C ALA A 128 -13.13 5.35 -9.15
N TYR A 129 -14.19 4.70 -8.71
CA TYR A 129 -14.16 3.36 -8.14
C TYR A 129 -15.42 2.60 -8.59
N VAL A 130 -15.30 1.32 -8.93
CA VAL A 130 -16.44 0.45 -9.23
C VAL A 130 -16.54 -0.61 -8.15
N ASP A 131 -17.66 -0.65 -7.45
CA ASP A 131 -17.89 -1.63 -6.39
C ASP A 131 -18.35 -2.99 -6.90
N GLY A 132 -18.44 -3.98 -6.01
CA GLY A 132 -18.86 -5.35 -6.35
C GLY A 132 -20.28 -5.48 -6.91
N SER A 133 -21.10 -4.43 -6.81
CA SER A 133 -22.44 -4.38 -7.44
C SER A 133 -22.42 -3.82 -8.87
N GLY A 134 -21.25 -3.39 -9.36
CA GLY A 134 -21.11 -2.71 -10.66
C GLY A 134 -21.48 -1.23 -10.62
N THR A 135 -21.60 -0.63 -9.42
CA THR A 135 -21.85 0.81 -9.27
C THR A 135 -20.53 1.57 -9.32
N MET A 136 -20.43 2.55 -10.22
CA MET A 136 -19.29 3.45 -10.31
C MET A 136 -19.53 4.73 -9.53
N TRP A 137 -18.56 5.09 -8.72
CA TRP A 137 -18.50 6.31 -7.92
C TRP A 137 -17.40 7.21 -8.47
N VAL A 138 -17.71 8.48 -8.75
CA VAL A 138 -16.79 9.42 -9.39
C VAL A 138 -16.65 10.68 -8.55
N SER A 139 -15.42 11.04 -8.20
CA SER A 139 -15.13 12.33 -7.57
C SER A 139 -15.10 13.43 -8.63
N ASP A 140 -16.11 14.28 -8.64
CA ASP A 140 -16.24 15.43 -9.54
C ASP A 140 -15.70 16.68 -8.82
N TYR A 141 -14.38 16.81 -8.82
CA TYR A 141 -13.59 17.60 -7.87
C TYR A 141 -13.99 19.08 -7.84
N LEU A 142 -14.03 19.77 -8.98
CA LEU A 142 -14.37 21.20 -9.00
C LEU A 142 -15.86 21.47 -8.77
N ASN A 143 -16.71 20.47 -8.98
CA ASN A 143 -18.14 20.55 -8.65
C ASN A 143 -18.43 20.15 -7.20
N ASN A 144 -17.41 19.85 -6.39
CA ASN A 144 -17.54 19.57 -4.95
C ASN A 144 -18.55 18.45 -4.64
N ARG A 145 -18.56 17.38 -5.46
CA ARG A 145 -19.54 16.30 -5.36
C ARG A 145 -18.95 14.94 -5.72
N VAL A 146 -19.66 13.89 -5.33
CA VAL A 146 -19.45 12.53 -5.82
C VAL A 146 -20.70 12.10 -6.60
N LEU A 147 -20.50 11.58 -7.82
CA LEU A 147 -21.56 11.07 -8.69
C LEU A 147 -21.61 9.55 -8.68
N LYS A 148 -22.82 9.00 -8.73
CA LYS A 148 -23.13 7.56 -8.69
C LYS A 148 -23.69 7.11 -10.04
N PHE A 149 -23.14 6.04 -10.62
CA PHE A 149 -23.59 5.41 -11.86
C PHE A 149 -23.82 3.91 -11.64
N LEU A 150 -25.08 3.49 -11.56
CA LEU A 150 -25.46 2.09 -11.42
C LEU A 150 -25.20 1.31 -12.72
N ASN A 151 -24.71 0.07 -12.62
CA ASN A 151 -24.43 -0.78 -13.78
C ASN A 151 -23.50 -0.10 -14.80
N ALA A 152 -22.41 0.51 -14.33
CA ALA A 152 -21.56 1.37 -15.16
C ALA A 152 -21.02 0.66 -16.41
N SER A 153 -20.77 -0.65 -16.32
CA SER A 153 -20.22 -1.45 -17.42
C SER A 153 -21.17 -1.69 -18.60
N SER A 154 -22.47 -1.44 -18.42
CA SER A 154 -23.49 -1.56 -19.48
C SER A 154 -24.01 -0.21 -19.98
N ARG A 155 -23.54 0.92 -19.43
CA ARG A 155 -24.02 2.25 -19.85
C ARG A 155 -23.49 2.65 -21.22
N ALA A 156 -24.28 3.43 -21.93
CA ALA A 156 -23.92 4.06 -23.20
C ALA A 156 -23.17 5.37 -22.98
N THR A 157 -22.52 5.86 -24.04
CA THR A 157 -21.85 7.16 -24.06
C THR A 157 -22.79 8.29 -23.65
N GLY A 158 -22.32 9.18 -22.76
CA GLY A 158 -23.08 10.34 -22.29
C GLY A 158 -24.15 10.03 -21.25
N ALA A 159 -24.16 8.81 -20.69
CA ALA A 159 -25.12 8.45 -19.66
C ALA A 159 -25.08 9.40 -18.45
N ALA A 160 -26.27 9.76 -17.96
CA ALA A 160 -26.42 10.55 -16.74
C ALA A 160 -26.10 9.73 -15.49
N ALA A 161 -25.68 10.39 -14.42
CA ALA A 161 -25.56 9.84 -13.07
C ALA A 161 -26.96 9.58 -12.47
N ASP A 162 -27.06 8.52 -11.66
CA ASP A 162 -28.29 8.17 -10.94
C ASP A 162 -28.38 8.84 -9.57
N GLY A 163 -27.27 9.34 -9.05
CA GLY A 163 -27.26 10.02 -7.77
C GLY A 163 -26.06 10.94 -7.56
N VAL A 164 -26.23 11.85 -6.59
CA VAL A 164 -25.22 12.84 -6.20
C VAL A 164 -25.12 12.97 -4.69
N LEU A 165 -23.89 12.92 -4.17
CA LEU A 165 -23.55 13.18 -2.77
C LEU A 165 -22.63 14.40 -2.67
N GLY A 166 -22.66 15.08 -1.52
CA GLY A 166 -21.92 16.32 -1.30
C GLY A 166 -22.59 17.58 -1.88
N GLN A 167 -23.69 17.42 -2.64
CA GLN A 167 -24.52 18.49 -3.18
C GLN A 167 -26.00 18.06 -3.15
N PRO A 168 -26.96 18.99 -3.02
CA PRO A 168 -28.39 18.67 -2.98
C PRO A 168 -28.93 18.13 -4.31
N ASP A 169 -28.31 18.50 -5.41
CA ASP A 169 -28.74 18.17 -6.77
C ASP A 169 -27.54 18.17 -7.74
N PHE A 170 -27.81 17.90 -9.03
CA PHE A 170 -26.79 17.82 -10.07
C PHE A 170 -26.35 19.19 -10.61
N THR A 171 -26.95 20.28 -10.15
CA THR A 171 -26.78 21.64 -10.67
C THR A 171 -26.17 22.62 -9.66
N THR A 172 -25.86 22.14 -8.46
CA THR A 172 -25.21 22.90 -7.38
C THR A 172 -23.77 22.44 -7.22
N SER A 173 -22.84 23.39 -7.03
CA SER A 173 -21.41 23.12 -6.87
C SER A 173 -20.78 23.85 -5.68
N SER A 174 -21.57 24.44 -4.79
CA SER A 174 -21.06 25.18 -3.64
C SER A 174 -20.42 24.24 -2.62
N GLY A 175 -19.12 24.38 -2.41
CA GLY A 175 -18.40 23.61 -1.39
C GLY A 175 -18.77 24.02 0.04
N GLY A 176 -18.61 23.11 1.00
CA GLY A 176 -18.90 23.37 2.41
C GLY A 176 -18.50 22.21 3.33
N THR A 177 -18.67 22.38 4.64
CA THR A 177 -18.25 21.40 5.64
C THR A 177 -19.41 20.56 6.20
N THR A 178 -20.68 20.98 6.15
CA THR A 178 -21.79 20.18 6.72
C THR A 178 -21.82 18.72 6.20
N ALA A 179 -22.48 17.79 6.91
CA ALA A 179 -22.51 16.38 6.54
C ALA A 179 -22.95 16.08 5.09
N SER A 180 -23.78 16.94 4.49
CA SER A 180 -24.24 16.83 3.09
C SER A 180 -23.41 17.64 2.08
N ARG A 181 -22.27 18.21 2.49
CA ARG A 181 -21.39 19.04 1.67
C ARG A 181 -19.96 18.49 1.65
N MET A 182 -19.28 18.73 0.54
CA MET A 182 -17.86 18.43 0.36
C MET A 182 -17.14 19.66 -0.20
N LYS A 183 -15.81 19.65 -0.20
CA LYS A 183 -14.96 20.63 -0.87
C LYS A 183 -13.76 19.94 -1.50
N GLY A 184 -13.78 19.83 -2.82
CA GLY A 184 -12.76 19.13 -3.60
C GLY A 184 -12.58 17.66 -3.21
N PRO A 185 -13.63 16.82 -3.26
CA PRO A 185 -13.49 15.39 -2.97
C PRO A 185 -12.54 14.72 -3.96
N VAL A 186 -11.75 13.74 -3.50
CA VAL A 186 -10.77 13.02 -4.34
C VAL A 186 -10.92 11.51 -4.21
N GLY A 187 -10.33 10.87 -3.20
CA GLY A 187 -10.43 9.43 -3.02
C GLY A 187 -11.89 9.00 -2.81
N VAL A 188 -12.31 7.98 -3.53
CA VAL A 188 -13.60 7.30 -3.38
C VAL A 188 -13.35 5.80 -3.33
N PHE A 189 -13.90 5.11 -2.34
CA PHE A 189 -13.79 3.67 -2.18
C PHE A 189 -15.04 3.13 -1.50
N VAL A 190 -15.57 1.99 -1.95
CA VAL A 190 -16.67 1.30 -1.28
C VAL A 190 -16.15 0.01 -0.68
N ASP A 191 -16.36 -0.18 0.62
CA ASP A 191 -15.94 -1.40 1.30
C ASP A 191 -16.93 -2.56 1.13
N GLY A 192 -16.56 -3.74 1.63
CA GLY A 192 -17.40 -4.94 1.56
C GLY A 192 -18.75 -4.83 2.28
N GLY A 193 -18.91 -3.84 3.16
CA GLY A 193 -20.17 -3.51 3.84
C GLY A 193 -21.07 -2.55 3.06
N GLY A 194 -20.68 -2.13 1.85
CA GLY A 194 -21.43 -1.18 1.04
C GLY A 194 -21.34 0.27 1.54
N ARG A 195 -20.31 0.60 2.32
CA ARG A 195 -20.08 1.95 2.84
C ARG A 195 -19.11 2.67 1.92
N LEU A 196 -19.51 3.85 1.45
CA LEU A 196 -18.65 4.72 0.63
C LEU A 196 -17.80 5.60 1.54
N TRP A 197 -16.50 5.56 1.31
CA TRP A 197 -15.50 6.39 1.94
C TRP A 197 -15.02 7.45 0.95
N VAL A 198 -15.06 8.72 1.38
CA VAL A 198 -14.69 9.87 0.54
C VAL A 198 -13.65 10.72 1.23
N ALA A 199 -12.48 10.87 0.60
CA ALA A 199 -11.49 11.86 1.02
C ALA A 199 -11.96 13.25 0.59
N ASP A 200 -12.49 14.01 1.55
CA ASP A 200 -12.96 15.38 1.36
C ASP A 200 -11.78 16.34 1.56
N ARG A 201 -10.95 16.40 0.51
CA ARG A 201 -9.55 16.83 0.59
C ARG A 201 -9.38 18.24 1.13
N LEU A 202 -10.15 19.21 0.65
CA LEU A 202 -9.97 20.62 1.06
C LEU A 202 -10.67 20.94 2.38
N ASN A 203 -11.40 19.99 2.95
CA ASN A 203 -11.91 20.02 4.32
C ASN A 203 -11.08 19.13 5.26
N HIS A 204 -9.96 18.56 4.77
CA HIS A 204 -9.00 17.80 5.55
C HIS A 204 -9.65 16.68 6.39
N ARG A 205 -10.53 15.88 5.78
CA ARG A 205 -11.29 14.83 6.47
C ARG A 205 -11.63 13.65 5.56
N LEU A 206 -11.97 12.54 6.19
CA LEU A 206 -12.57 11.38 5.55
C LEU A 206 -14.05 11.28 5.95
N LEU A 207 -14.94 11.16 4.97
CA LEU A 207 -16.38 10.99 5.17
C LEU A 207 -16.78 9.53 4.92
N ARG A 208 -17.66 8.99 5.77
CA ARG A 208 -18.27 7.67 5.63
C ARG A 208 -19.76 7.82 5.31
N PHE A 209 -20.23 7.12 4.28
CA PHE A 209 -21.63 7.04 3.89
C PHE A 209 -22.08 5.58 3.94
N ASP A 210 -22.91 5.25 4.91
CA ASP A 210 -23.42 3.90 5.13
C ASP A 210 -24.56 3.59 4.15
N ASN A 211 -24.64 2.35 3.67
CA ASN A 211 -25.61 1.94 2.63
C ASN A 211 -25.61 2.89 1.43
N ALA A 212 -24.41 3.27 0.96
CA ALA A 212 -24.24 4.41 0.07
C ALA A 212 -25.08 4.32 -1.21
N SER A 213 -25.20 3.13 -1.80
CA SER A 213 -25.96 2.93 -3.04
C SER A 213 -27.46 3.28 -2.90
N ALA A 214 -28.03 3.15 -1.69
CA ALA A 214 -29.42 3.50 -1.41
C ALA A 214 -29.65 4.97 -1.02
N LYS A 215 -28.59 5.76 -0.80
CA LYS A 215 -28.74 7.15 -0.37
C LYS A 215 -29.39 8.01 -1.48
N PRO A 216 -30.38 8.86 -1.12
CA PRO A 216 -30.95 9.84 -2.04
C PRO A 216 -29.96 10.99 -2.31
N ASN A 217 -30.27 11.81 -3.31
CA ASN A 217 -29.48 13.00 -3.63
C ASN A 217 -29.35 13.92 -2.41
N GLY A 218 -28.14 14.41 -2.17
CA GLY A 218 -27.86 15.33 -1.07
C GLY A 218 -27.88 14.71 0.33
N ALA A 219 -27.98 13.39 0.46
CA ALA A 219 -27.88 12.72 1.75
C ALA A 219 -26.54 13.06 2.45
N GLY A 220 -26.61 13.21 3.78
CA GLY A 220 -25.43 13.43 4.61
C GLY A 220 -24.57 12.18 4.78
N ALA A 221 -23.29 12.41 5.06
CA ALA A 221 -22.38 11.42 5.61
C ALA A 221 -22.84 10.99 7.01
N ASP A 222 -22.56 9.74 7.37
CA ASP A 222 -22.93 9.11 8.65
C ASP A 222 -21.75 9.10 9.63
N GLY A 223 -20.52 9.32 9.14
CA GLY A 223 -19.32 9.45 9.96
C GLY A 223 -18.27 10.40 9.36
N VAL A 224 -17.43 10.97 10.22
CA VAL A 224 -16.29 11.81 9.84
C VAL A 224 -15.05 11.48 10.66
N LEU A 225 -13.92 11.23 9.99
CA LEU A 225 -12.61 11.02 10.60
C LEU A 225 -11.63 12.10 10.16
N GLY A 226 -10.62 12.37 10.98
CA GLY A 226 -9.65 13.45 10.71
C GLY A 226 -10.13 14.86 11.04
N GLN A 227 -11.34 15.00 11.59
CA GLN A 227 -11.93 16.21 12.17
C GLN A 227 -12.82 15.82 13.36
N PRO A 228 -12.97 16.69 14.38
CA PRO A 228 -13.79 16.38 15.55
C PRO A 228 -15.29 16.26 15.24
N ASP A 229 -15.76 16.94 14.18
CA ASP A 229 -17.15 16.97 13.77
C ASP A 229 -17.25 17.24 12.25
N PHE A 230 -18.48 17.32 11.75
CA PHE A 230 -18.71 17.64 10.35
C PHE A 230 -18.41 19.11 10.02
N VAL A 231 -18.59 20.06 10.92
CA VAL A 231 -18.53 21.49 10.54
C VAL A 231 -17.10 22.06 10.54
N SER A 232 -16.17 21.36 11.18
CA SER A 232 -14.74 21.64 11.19
C SER A 232 -14.05 21.26 9.88
N GLY A 233 -12.93 21.92 9.59
CA GLY A 233 -12.15 21.68 8.37
C GLY A 233 -10.75 22.28 8.41
N ALA A 234 -10.16 22.40 9.60
CA ALA A 234 -8.79 22.89 9.74
C ALA A 234 -7.80 21.74 9.53
N SER A 235 -6.74 21.97 8.76
CA SER A 235 -5.67 20.99 8.64
C SER A 235 -4.96 20.76 9.97
N GLY A 236 -4.34 19.59 10.12
CA GLY A 236 -3.48 19.30 11.26
C GLY A 236 -2.57 18.10 11.05
N LEU A 237 -1.72 17.87 12.04
CA LEU A 237 -0.75 16.79 12.08
C LEU A 237 -0.86 16.09 13.44
N SER A 238 -1.86 15.24 13.58
CA SER A 238 -2.09 14.44 14.78
C SER A 238 -2.84 13.15 14.42
N ALA A 239 -3.20 12.36 15.44
CA ALA A 239 -4.05 11.19 15.27
C ALA A 239 -5.51 11.54 14.91
N THR A 240 -5.97 12.75 15.25
CA THR A 240 -7.38 13.18 15.05
C THR A 240 -7.54 14.26 13.99
N ALA A 241 -6.43 14.76 13.42
CA ALA A 241 -6.44 15.79 12.38
C ALA A 241 -5.67 15.30 11.15
N MET A 242 -6.29 15.49 9.97
CA MET A 242 -5.64 15.20 8.69
C MET A 242 -5.17 16.49 8.01
N ASN A 243 -4.34 16.33 6.98
CA ASN A 243 -4.01 17.39 6.03
C ASN A 243 -4.09 16.87 4.59
N ARG A 244 -5.15 17.26 3.88
CA ARG A 244 -5.40 16.96 2.46
C ARG A 244 -5.33 15.45 2.17
N PRO A 245 -6.29 14.68 2.70
CA PRO A 245 -6.41 13.26 2.37
C PRO A 245 -6.63 13.08 0.86
N MET A 246 -6.03 12.02 0.30
CA MET A 246 -5.98 11.70 -1.12
C MET A 246 -6.64 10.35 -1.39
N GLY A 247 -5.86 9.28 -1.55
CA GLY A 247 -6.35 7.92 -1.74
C GLY A 247 -6.92 7.35 -0.44
N VAL A 248 -7.95 6.53 -0.57
CA VAL A 248 -8.54 5.75 0.51
C VAL A 248 -8.73 4.30 0.05
N TYR A 249 -8.47 3.36 0.94
CA TYR A 249 -8.71 1.93 0.76
C TYR A 249 -9.17 1.34 2.09
N VAL A 250 -10.13 0.42 2.06
CA VAL A 250 -10.56 -0.32 3.24
C VAL A 250 -10.39 -1.80 2.95
N ASP A 251 -9.63 -2.52 3.79
CA ASP A 251 -9.42 -3.96 3.64
C ASP A 251 -10.60 -4.79 4.20
N ALA A 252 -10.53 -6.10 4.00
CA ALA A 252 -11.59 -7.03 4.39
C ALA A 252 -11.76 -7.14 5.90
N GLU A 253 -10.72 -6.80 6.66
CA GLU A 253 -10.67 -6.76 8.12
C GLU A 253 -11.09 -5.40 8.71
N ASP A 254 -11.64 -4.49 7.90
CA ASP A 254 -12.17 -3.17 8.29
C ASP A 254 -11.09 -2.17 8.76
N HIS A 255 -9.88 -2.25 8.21
CA HIS A 255 -8.88 -1.18 8.36
C HIS A 255 -8.99 -0.19 7.21
N ALA A 256 -9.27 1.08 7.52
CA ALA A 256 -9.25 2.16 6.54
C ALA A 256 -7.88 2.81 6.47
N TRP A 257 -7.28 2.78 5.29
CA TRP A 257 -5.99 3.36 4.94
C TRP A 257 -6.19 4.65 4.16
N VAL A 258 -5.59 5.75 4.60
CA VAL A 258 -5.77 7.07 3.98
C VAL A 258 -4.40 7.70 3.71
N CYS A 259 -4.15 8.05 2.46
CA CYS A 259 -2.98 8.84 2.07
C CYS A 259 -3.19 10.31 2.42
N GLU A 260 -2.20 10.96 3.03
CA GLU A 260 -2.19 12.40 3.25
C GLU A 260 -1.01 13.02 2.49
N ASP A 261 -1.31 13.88 1.50
CA ASP A 261 -0.28 14.40 0.60
C ASP A 261 0.69 15.35 1.31
N ASP A 262 0.15 16.36 2.02
CA ASP A 262 0.93 17.39 2.70
C ASP A 262 1.53 16.90 4.04
N ASN A 263 1.00 15.82 4.62
CA ASN A 263 1.59 15.17 5.80
C ASN A 263 2.55 14.03 5.46
N ASN A 264 2.76 13.72 4.17
CA ASN A 264 3.69 12.67 3.71
C ASN A 264 3.53 11.34 4.46
N ARG A 265 2.28 10.87 4.63
CA ARG A 265 2.00 9.66 5.42
C ARG A 265 0.78 8.91 4.93
N VAL A 266 0.68 7.64 5.30
CA VAL A 266 -0.54 6.84 5.17
C VAL A 266 -1.02 6.49 6.58
N ILE A 267 -2.17 7.01 6.99
CA ILE A 267 -2.76 6.70 8.30
C ILE A 267 -3.74 5.53 8.20
N ARG A 268 -3.86 4.78 9.29
CA ARG A 268 -4.73 3.62 9.44
C ARG A 268 -5.76 3.85 10.54
N PHE A 269 -6.99 3.47 10.27
CA PHE A 269 -8.07 3.38 11.26
C PHE A 269 -8.55 1.94 11.34
N ASP A 270 -8.49 1.35 12.53
CA ASP A 270 -8.85 -0.04 12.79
C ASP A 270 -10.33 -0.12 13.17
N SER A 271 -11.06 -1.14 12.70
CA SER A 271 -12.53 -1.20 12.87
C SER A 271 -13.19 0.11 12.40
N ALA A 272 -12.73 0.63 11.26
CA ALA A 272 -13.03 1.96 10.78
C ALA A 272 -14.53 2.23 10.71
N SER A 273 -15.32 1.22 10.36
CA SER A 273 -16.75 1.35 10.25
C SER A 273 -17.51 1.49 11.55
N ALA A 274 -16.92 1.04 12.66
CA ALA A 274 -17.47 1.22 14.00
C ALA A 274 -16.97 2.50 14.67
N LYS A 275 -15.94 3.16 14.12
CA LYS A 275 -15.38 4.37 14.73
C LYS A 275 -16.42 5.50 14.78
N PRO A 276 -16.56 6.17 15.94
CA PRO A 276 -17.37 7.38 16.04
C PRO A 276 -16.68 8.53 15.30
N SER A 277 -17.46 9.56 14.97
CA SER A 277 -16.91 10.79 14.41
C SER A 277 -15.83 11.38 15.31
N GLY A 278 -14.74 11.85 14.70
CA GLY A 278 -13.59 12.42 15.42
C GLY A 278 -12.66 11.42 16.10
N ALA A 279 -12.86 10.12 15.92
CA ALA A 279 -11.95 9.10 16.44
C ALA A 279 -10.52 9.26 15.91
N ALA A 280 -9.54 8.89 16.73
CA ALA A 280 -8.13 8.88 16.38
C ALA A 280 -7.79 7.74 15.41
N ALA A 281 -6.80 7.99 14.55
CA ALA A 281 -6.07 6.99 13.80
C ALA A 281 -5.24 6.11 14.74
N ASP A 282 -5.08 4.84 14.38
CA ASP A 282 -4.45 3.80 15.20
C ASP A 282 -3.02 3.50 14.75
N GLY A 283 -2.68 3.81 13.49
CA GLY A 283 -1.36 3.53 12.94
C GLY A 283 -0.96 4.48 11.81
N VAL A 284 0.33 4.47 11.48
CA VAL A 284 0.90 5.24 10.36
C VAL A 284 2.02 4.49 9.65
N LEU A 285 2.00 4.55 8.32
CA LEU A 285 3.11 4.16 7.45
C LEU A 285 3.69 5.39 6.75
N GLY A 286 4.98 5.31 6.41
CA GLY A 286 5.70 6.40 5.76
C GLY A 286 6.23 7.48 6.72
N GLN A 287 5.90 7.40 8.02
CA GLN A 287 6.37 8.27 9.10
C GLN A 287 6.56 7.46 10.39
N PRO A 288 7.47 7.88 11.30
CA PRO A 288 7.72 7.18 12.57
C PRO A 288 6.55 7.28 13.57
N ASP A 289 5.70 8.29 13.45
CA ASP A 289 4.58 8.56 14.34
C ASP A 289 3.52 9.45 13.67
N LEU A 290 2.39 9.64 14.34
CA LEU A 290 1.24 10.44 13.87
C LEU A 290 1.45 11.97 14.02
N THR A 291 2.66 12.41 14.37
CA THR A 291 3.02 13.83 14.58
C THR A 291 4.19 14.29 13.72
N THR A 292 4.74 13.41 12.89
CA THR A 292 5.86 13.68 11.98
C THR A 292 5.36 13.69 10.54
N ASN A 293 5.88 14.60 9.70
CA ASN A 293 5.51 14.72 8.28
C ASN A 293 6.71 14.91 7.34
N VAL A 294 7.89 14.44 7.75
CA VAL A 294 9.14 14.66 7.01
C VAL A 294 9.14 13.80 5.75
N LYS A 295 9.13 14.43 4.58
CA LYS A 295 9.30 13.74 3.31
C LYS A 295 10.63 12.97 3.29
N LYS A 296 10.57 11.67 3.06
CA LYS A 296 11.73 10.78 2.98
C LYS A 296 11.56 9.82 1.81
N VAL A 297 12.68 9.46 1.19
CA VAL A 297 12.74 8.46 0.12
C VAL A 297 13.28 7.12 0.60
N THR A 298 13.43 6.94 1.92
CA THR A 298 13.87 5.68 2.54
C THR A 298 12.76 4.63 2.54
N ARG A 299 13.06 3.41 2.97
CA ARG A 299 12.11 2.27 2.98
C ARG A 299 10.89 2.47 3.89
N ASN A 300 10.97 3.33 4.92
CA ASN A 300 9.84 3.75 5.76
C ASN A 300 9.39 5.19 5.48
N GLY A 301 9.86 5.80 4.39
CA GLY A 301 9.55 7.17 4.03
C GLY A 301 8.64 7.23 2.82
N VAL A 302 7.74 8.20 2.80
CA VAL A 302 7.00 8.57 1.58
C VAL A 302 7.07 10.07 1.35
N GLY A 303 6.72 10.50 0.13
CA GLY A 303 6.59 11.91 -0.23
C GLY A 303 5.44 12.15 -1.19
N ASN A 304 4.52 13.04 -0.84
CA ASN A 304 3.37 13.41 -1.70
C ASN A 304 2.59 12.14 -2.15
N VAL A 305 2.15 11.35 -1.17
CA VAL A 305 1.49 10.07 -1.41
C VAL A 305 0.08 10.26 -2.00
N ARG A 306 -0.25 9.55 -3.08
CA ARG A 306 -1.47 9.81 -3.88
C ARG A 306 -2.50 8.70 -3.89
N GLY A 307 -2.09 7.47 -3.66
CA GLY A 307 -2.92 6.28 -3.82
C GLY A 307 -2.51 5.20 -2.84
N VAL A 308 -3.50 4.46 -2.39
CA VAL A 308 -3.34 3.28 -1.55
C VAL A 308 -4.37 2.25 -1.99
N PHE A 309 -3.98 0.98 -2.05
CA PHE A 309 -4.85 -0.15 -2.39
C PHE A 309 -4.23 -1.45 -1.86
N GLY A 310 -5.02 -2.52 -1.76
CA GLY A 310 -4.56 -3.84 -1.33
C GLY A 310 -5.09 -4.96 -2.20
N ASP A 311 -4.60 -6.18 -1.98
CA ASP A 311 -4.88 -7.34 -2.82
C ASP A 311 -5.59 -8.51 -2.12
N GLY A 312 -6.12 -8.28 -0.92
CA GLY A 312 -6.81 -9.30 -0.13
C GLY A 312 -5.91 -10.37 0.51
N ALA A 313 -4.61 -10.40 0.20
CA ALA A 313 -3.62 -11.23 0.87
C ALA A 313 -2.92 -10.50 2.03
N GLY A 314 -3.43 -9.33 2.43
CA GLY A 314 -2.84 -8.47 3.44
C GLY A 314 -1.69 -7.60 2.95
N ARG A 315 -1.45 -7.52 1.63
CA ARG A 315 -0.47 -6.59 1.06
C ARG A 315 -1.12 -5.25 0.77
N LEU A 316 -0.49 -4.18 1.24
CA LEU A 316 -0.87 -2.80 0.98
C LEU A 316 0.15 -2.15 0.07
N TYR A 317 -0.32 -1.50 -0.98
CA TYR A 317 0.49 -0.80 -1.95
C TYR A 317 0.27 0.70 -1.78
N VAL A 318 1.36 1.45 -1.68
CA VAL A 318 1.37 2.89 -1.44
C VAL A 318 2.07 3.57 -2.61
N VAL A 319 1.33 4.42 -3.32
CA VAL A 319 1.81 5.17 -4.48
C VAL A 319 2.50 6.44 -4.01
N ASP A 320 3.83 6.37 -3.97
CA ASP A 320 4.73 7.45 -3.57
C ASP A 320 5.13 8.27 -4.81
N GLU A 321 4.23 9.18 -5.21
CA GLU A 321 4.27 9.88 -6.50
C GLU A 321 5.58 10.64 -6.70
N SER A 322 6.04 11.36 -5.66
CA SER A 322 7.22 12.22 -5.80
C SER A 322 8.54 11.46 -5.89
N SER A 323 8.53 10.19 -5.50
CA SER A 323 9.65 9.28 -5.64
C SER A 323 9.50 8.35 -6.84
N HIS A 324 8.41 8.44 -7.60
CA HIS A 324 8.15 7.59 -8.77
C HIS A 324 8.22 6.09 -8.45
N ARG A 325 7.65 5.70 -7.32
CA ARG A 325 7.70 4.32 -6.83
C ARG A 325 6.39 3.88 -6.19
N ILE A 326 6.23 2.58 -6.06
CA ILE A 326 5.21 1.98 -5.21
C ILE A 326 5.93 1.24 -4.09
N LEU A 327 5.55 1.55 -2.86
CA LEU A 327 5.97 0.80 -1.68
C LEU A 327 4.92 -0.28 -1.39
N VAL A 328 5.35 -1.52 -1.20
CA VAL A 328 4.46 -2.62 -0.80
C VAL A 328 4.79 -3.00 0.63
N PHE A 329 3.75 -3.05 1.46
CA PHE A 329 3.82 -3.45 2.85
C PHE A 329 3.06 -4.77 2.99
N GLU A 330 3.76 -5.84 3.33
CA GLU A 330 3.17 -7.14 3.62
C GLU A 330 2.62 -7.13 5.05
N HIS A 331 1.44 -7.74 5.23
CA HIS A 331 0.73 -7.77 6.51
C HIS A 331 0.54 -6.38 7.13
N ALA A 332 0.20 -5.39 6.30
CA ALA A 332 0.20 -3.98 6.66
C ALA A 332 -0.58 -3.66 7.95
N ALA A 333 -1.71 -4.34 8.16
CA ALA A 333 -2.56 -4.17 9.35
C ALA A 333 -1.87 -4.48 10.69
N PHE A 334 -0.78 -5.24 10.68
CA PHE A 334 -0.03 -5.60 11.90
C PHE A 334 1.28 -4.83 12.04
N LEU A 335 1.56 -3.90 11.13
CA LEU A 335 2.79 -3.13 11.17
C LEU A 335 2.74 -2.06 12.26
N PRO A 336 3.84 -1.87 13.02
CA PRO A 336 3.99 -0.72 13.90
C PRO A 336 4.22 0.57 13.11
N ASN A 337 4.07 1.71 13.78
CA ASN A 337 4.40 3.01 13.18
C ASN A 337 5.85 3.03 12.69
N GLY A 338 6.08 3.65 11.53
CA GLY A 338 7.42 3.75 10.94
C GLY A 338 7.97 2.46 10.36
N ALA A 339 7.14 1.42 10.19
CA ALA A 339 7.55 0.18 9.55
C ALA A 339 8.13 0.40 8.14
N TYR A 340 9.08 -0.46 7.79
CA TYR A 340 9.64 -0.52 6.45
C TYR A 340 8.67 -1.19 5.48
N ALA A 341 8.61 -0.66 4.26
CA ALA A 341 7.98 -1.34 3.14
C ALA A 341 8.80 -2.56 2.73
N ASP A 342 8.17 -3.70 2.50
CA ASP A 342 8.83 -4.94 2.15
C ASP A 342 9.38 -4.93 0.73
N ILE A 343 8.63 -4.35 -0.22
CA ILE A 343 8.97 -4.32 -1.65
C ILE A 343 8.88 -2.88 -2.19
N VAL A 344 9.71 -2.56 -3.18
CA VAL A 344 9.59 -1.34 -4.00
C VAL A 344 9.42 -1.72 -5.47
N LEU A 345 8.46 -1.09 -6.13
CA LEU A 345 8.23 -1.23 -7.57
C LEU A 345 8.54 0.09 -8.26
N GLY A 346 9.14 0.02 -9.46
CA GLY A 346 9.48 1.17 -10.29
C GLY A 346 10.85 1.78 -10.00
N GLN A 347 11.60 1.21 -9.06
CA GLN A 347 12.97 1.59 -8.73
C GLN A 347 13.81 0.33 -8.50
N THR A 348 15.10 0.36 -8.80
CA THR A 348 16.01 -0.78 -8.58
C THR A 348 16.11 -1.18 -7.11
N ASP A 349 15.94 -0.22 -6.20
CA ASP A 349 15.95 -0.38 -4.75
C ASP A 349 15.16 0.76 -4.09
N PHE A 350 15.16 0.82 -2.75
CA PHE A 350 14.51 1.91 -2.00
C PHE A 350 15.32 3.22 -2.03
N GLY A 351 16.25 3.40 -2.98
CA GLY A 351 17.11 4.57 -3.12
C GLY A 351 18.33 4.57 -2.19
N SER A 352 18.80 5.77 -1.85
CA SER A 352 19.98 6.04 -1.01
C SER A 352 19.78 5.70 0.47
N ASP A 353 18.92 4.74 0.79
CA ASP A 353 18.64 4.34 2.17
C ASP A 353 19.95 3.85 2.82
N PRO A 354 20.52 4.63 3.76
CA PRO A 354 21.78 4.27 4.39
C PRO A 354 21.59 3.13 5.40
N ASN A 355 20.35 2.83 5.79
CA ASN A 355 20.03 1.88 6.85
C ASN A 355 19.42 0.61 6.25
N LEU A 356 20.25 -0.41 6.10
CA LEU A 356 19.86 -1.73 5.57
C LEU A 356 19.35 -2.68 6.65
N GLN A 357 19.54 -2.30 7.91
CA GLN A 357 19.17 -3.09 9.07
C GLN A 357 18.07 -2.40 9.86
N GLN A 358 16.93 -3.10 9.99
CA GLN A 358 15.80 -2.70 10.81
C GLN A 358 16.04 -3.09 12.26
N GLU A 359 15.76 -2.17 13.18
CA GLU A 359 15.60 -2.48 14.58
C GLU A 359 14.15 -2.89 14.84
N ILE A 360 13.95 -4.10 15.35
CA ILE A 360 12.64 -4.64 15.66
C ILE A 360 12.57 -4.89 17.17
N TYR A 361 11.61 -4.23 17.82
CA TYR A 361 11.33 -4.39 19.24
C TYR A 361 10.05 -5.20 19.39
N ASP A 362 10.16 -6.45 19.85
CA ASP A 362 9.02 -7.36 19.97
C ASP A 362 8.97 -7.98 21.38
N PRO A 363 8.01 -7.55 22.24
CA PRO A 363 7.87 -8.10 23.58
C PRO A 363 7.39 -9.57 23.58
N ALA A 364 6.80 -10.06 22.48
CA ALA A 364 6.32 -11.44 22.37
C ALA A 364 7.43 -12.44 22.01
N THR A 365 8.60 -11.96 21.56
CA THR A 365 9.77 -12.77 21.21
C THR A 365 11.06 -12.18 21.80
N LEU A 366 11.91 -11.56 20.97
CA LEU A 366 13.15 -10.87 21.30
C LEU A 366 13.26 -9.60 20.45
N ASN A 367 13.99 -8.61 20.95
CA ASN A 367 14.44 -7.51 20.10
C ASN A 367 15.50 -8.05 19.13
N TYR A 368 15.49 -7.61 17.87
CA TYR A 368 16.45 -8.10 16.88
C TYR A 368 16.75 -7.07 15.79
N LEU A 369 17.91 -7.23 15.17
CA LEU A 369 18.22 -6.59 13.89
C LEU A 369 17.79 -7.50 12.75
N LEU A 370 17.08 -6.93 11.79
CA LEU A 370 16.72 -7.58 10.54
C LEU A 370 17.41 -6.89 9.37
N PHE A 371 18.31 -7.60 8.72
CA PHE A 371 18.82 -7.22 7.40
C PHE A 371 17.99 -7.92 6.33
N MET A 372 17.41 -7.14 5.42
CA MET A 372 16.79 -7.68 4.22
C MET A 372 17.74 -7.44 3.03
N PRO A 373 18.13 -8.49 2.31
CA PRO A 373 19.08 -8.37 1.22
C PRO A 373 18.48 -7.60 0.04
N ARG A 374 19.29 -6.74 -0.59
CA ARG A 374 18.98 -6.19 -1.92
C ARG A 374 19.45 -7.12 -3.03
N ASP A 375 20.52 -7.86 -2.76
CA ASP A 375 21.06 -8.85 -3.69
C ASP A 375 20.15 -10.09 -3.75
N THR A 376 19.58 -10.33 -4.94
CA THR A 376 18.68 -11.46 -5.18
C THR A 376 19.37 -12.66 -5.82
N THR A 377 20.70 -12.67 -5.95
CA THR A 377 21.46 -13.75 -6.61
C THR A 377 21.30 -15.12 -5.94
N ALA A 378 20.95 -15.15 -4.65
CA ALA A 378 20.68 -16.37 -3.92
C ALA A 378 19.19 -16.75 -3.84
N VAL A 379 18.28 -16.00 -4.49
CA VAL A 379 16.84 -16.31 -4.47
C VAL A 379 16.56 -17.54 -5.32
N VAL A 380 15.85 -18.52 -4.75
CA VAL A 380 15.38 -19.73 -5.44
C VAL A 380 13.89 -19.83 -5.21
N GLU A 381 13.10 -19.98 -6.28
CA GLU A 381 11.63 -20.06 -6.22
C GLU A 381 10.99 -18.89 -5.44
N GLY A 382 11.56 -17.68 -5.57
CA GLY A 382 11.08 -16.48 -4.89
C GLY A 382 11.42 -16.42 -3.40
N LYS A 383 12.20 -17.37 -2.87
CA LYS A 383 12.58 -17.44 -1.46
C LYS A 383 14.07 -17.18 -1.24
N TYR A 384 14.38 -16.40 -0.21
CA TYR A 384 15.73 -16.05 0.21
C TYR A 384 16.28 -17.07 1.20
N PRO A 385 17.57 -17.41 1.14
CA PRO A 385 18.22 -18.06 2.26
C PRO A 385 18.32 -17.10 3.46
N MET A 386 18.38 -17.66 4.67
CA MET A 386 18.41 -16.87 5.91
C MET A 386 19.59 -17.27 6.80
N ILE A 387 20.25 -16.30 7.41
CA ILE A 387 21.25 -16.51 8.47
C ILE A 387 20.70 -15.98 9.79
N VAL A 388 20.78 -16.79 10.82
CA VAL A 388 20.54 -16.39 12.21
C VAL A 388 21.91 -16.15 12.86
N SER A 389 22.17 -14.93 13.33
CA SER A 389 23.47 -14.53 13.89
C SER A 389 23.35 -14.24 15.38
N LEU A 390 23.90 -15.13 16.22
CA LEU A 390 23.90 -14.99 17.68
C LEU A 390 25.15 -14.22 18.14
N HIS A 391 24.95 -13.11 18.84
CA HIS A 391 26.03 -12.28 19.35
C HIS A 391 26.75 -12.89 20.58
N GLY A 392 27.86 -12.29 21.02
CA GLY A 392 28.62 -12.72 22.18
C GLY A 392 28.05 -12.21 23.51
N ILE A 393 28.76 -12.42 24.62
CA ILE A 393 28.23 -12.03 25.95
C ILE A 393 28.13 -10.50 26.14
N GLY A 394 28.91 -9.73 25.37
CA GLY A 394 29.04 -8.26 25.48
C GLY A 394 27.84 -7.49 24.94
N GLU A 395 27.12 -8.05 23.96
CA GLU A 395 26.03 -7.36 23.26
C GLU A 395 24.66 -7.62 23.89
N ARG A 396 24.60 -8.32 25.04
CA ARG A 396 23.36 -8.54 25.79
C ARG A 396 22.71 -7.24 26.24
N GLY A 397 21.39 -7.28 26.42
CA GLY A 397 20.59 -6.19 26.98
C GLY A 397 19.34 -5.89 26.17
N SER A 398 19.05 -4.60 26.00
CA SER A 398 17.87 -4.08 25.30
C SER A 398 18.20 -2.99 24.29
N ASP A 399 19.49 -2.77 24.01
CA ASP A 399 20.01 -1.76 23.09
C ASP A 399 20.57 -2.45 21.84
N LEU A 400 19.81 -2.42 20.75
CA LEU A 400 20.19 -3.08 19.49
C LEU A 400 21.42 -2.44 18.82
N TRP A 401 21.83 -1.24 19.24
CA TRP A 401 23.07 -0.63 18.77
C TRP A 401 24.31 -1.44 19.17
N LYS A 402 24.25 -2.13 20.31
CA LYS A 402 25.31 -3.07 20.71
C LYS A 402 25.43 -4.23 19.72
N VAL A 403 24.30 -4.76 19.26
CA VAL A 403 24.27 -5.87 18.30
C VAL A 403 24.82 -5.43 16.94
N LYS A 404 24.59 -4.18 16.52
CA LYS A 404 25.22 -3.60 15.31
C LYS A 404 26.74 -3.49 15.41
N GLY A 405 27.30 -3.47 16.62
CA GLY A 405 28.71 -3.21 16.86
C GLY A 405 29.66 -4.34 16.45
N GLU A 406 29.16 -5.58 16.34
CA GLU A 406 30.00 -6.77 16.09
C GLU A 406 29.38 -7.79 15.13
N GLY A 407 30.22 -8.70 14.62
CA GLY A 407 29.80 -9.82 13.79
C GLY A 407 29.16 -9.44 12.46
N LEU A 408 28.21 -10.28 12.02
CA LEU A 408 27.52 -10.11 10.74
C LEU A 408 26.71 -8.79 10.66
N PRO A 409 25.98 -8.36 11.70
CA PRO A 409 25.35 -7.03 11.73
C PRO A 409 26.32 -5.88 11.41
N LYS A 410 27.52 -5.86 12.00
CA LYS A 410 28.51 -4.80 11.73
C LYS A 410 28.92 -4.76 10.26
N ILE A 411 29.10 -5.93 9.65
CA ILE A 411 29.54 -6.06 8.25
C ILE A 411 28.43 -5.62 7.27
N LEU A 412 27.18 -5.85 7.64
CA LEU A 412 26.01 -5.53 6.83
C LEU A 412 25.60 -4.07 6.91
N ASP A 413 26.12 -3.33 7.88
CA ASP A 413 25.86 -1.90 8.01
C ASP A 413 26.53 -1.15 6.85
N GLY A 414 25.71 -0.72 5.88
CA GLY A 414 26.16 -0.10 4.63
C GLY A 414 26.56 -1.06 3.50
N ASN A 415 26.44 -2.38 3.67
CA ASN A 415 26.75 -3.35 2.63
C ASN A 415 25.49 -3.96 1.97
N ASN A 416 25.26 -3.62 0.71
CA ASN A 416 24.09 -4.04 -0.08
C ASN A 416 24.22 -5.39 -0.81
N SER A 417 25.42 -5.96 -0.92
CA SER A 417 25.68 -7.12 -1.78
C SER A 417 25.56 -8.47 -1.07
N PHE A 418 25.09 -8.49 0.18
CA PHE A 418 24.89 -9.75 0.88
C PHE A 418 23.53 -10.36 0.52
N PRO A 419 23.45 -11.60 0.00
CA PRO A 419 22.22 -12.11 -0.61
C PRO A 419 21.32 -12.93 0.34
N PHE A 420 21.47 -12.75 1.66
CA PHE A 420 20.74 -13.50 2.69
C PHE A 420 19.93 -12.55 3.56
N ILE A 421 18.74 -13.00 3.99
CA ILE A 421 18.07 -12.40 5.15
C ILE A 421 18.95 -12.66 6.37
N VAL A 422 19.22 -11.65 7.19
CA VAL A 422 19.99 -11.84 8.43
C VAL A 422 19.17 -11.40 9.64
N VAL A 423 18.93 -12.33 10.55
CA VAL A 423 18.22 -12.13 11.80
C VAL A 423 19.24 -12.18 12.93
N SER A 424 19.41 -11.08 13.65
CA SER A 424 20.39 -10.97 14.74
C SER A 424 19.68 -10.58 16.03
N PRO A 425 19.15 -11.56 16.79
CA PRO A 425 18.44 -11.29 18.03
C PRO A 425 19.37 -10.82 19.13
N GLN A 426 18.84 -10.02 20.05
CA GLN A 426 19.53 -9.62 21.27
C GLN A 426 19.12 -10.51 22.44
N CYS A 427 20.09 -11.14 23.08
CA CYS A 427 19.90 -11.87 24.33
C CYS A 427 19.70 -10.87 25.47
N PRO A 428 18.67 -11.02 26.31
CA PRO A 428 18.49 -10.21 27.51
C PRO A 428 19.72 -10.27 28.43
N SER A 429 19.97 -9.20 29.18
CA SER A 429 21.10 -9.11 30.12
C SER A 429 21.09 -10.15 31.23
N THR A 430 19.93 -10.75 31.51
CA THR A 430 19.70 -11.73 32.57
C THR A 430 19.86 -13.18 32.12
N THR A 431 20.10 -13.42 30.83
CA THR A 431 20.15 -14.77 30.25
C THR A 431 21.43 -14.95 29.43
N GLU A 432 21.68 -16.18 28.99
CA GLU A 432 22.72 -16.52 28.01
C GLU A 432 22.07 -17.36 26.91
N TRP A 433 22.68 -17.47 25.72
CA TRP A 433 22.11 -18.25 24.61
C TRP A 433 22.01 -19.76 24.88
N TYR A 434 22.54 -20.21 26.02
CA TYR A 434 22.62 -21.58 26.46
C TYR A 434 22.24 -21.64 27.96
N TYR A 435 21.93 -22.83 28.49
CA TYR A 435 21.42 -23.11 29.85
C TYR A 435 19.94 -22.83 30.16
N ASP A 436 19.27 -21.92 29.45
CA ASP A 436 17.86 -21.55 29.72
C ASP A 436 16.90 -21.89 28.57
N ASP A 437 16.13 -22.98 28.68
CA ASP A 437 15.13 -23.42 27.70
C ASP A 437 14.20 -22.30 27.20
N GLY A 438 13.94 -21.28 28.04
CA GLY A 438 13.12 -20.13 27.72
C GLY A 438 13.72 -19.26 26.61
N ILE A 439 15.04 -19.04 26.58
CA ILE A 439 15.65 -18.19 25.55
C ILE A 439 15.65 -18.90 24.19
N GLN A 440 15.93 -20.20 24.15
CA GLN A 440 15.94 -20.93 22.88
C GLN A 440 14.52 -21.06 22.30
N ALA A 441 13.51 -21.24 23.15
CA ALA A 441 12.11 -21.19 22.74
C ALA A 441 11.74 -19.82 22.14
N LYS A 442 12.21 -18.72 22.74
CA LYS A 442 12.01 -17.37 22.20
C LYS A 442 12.71 -17.16 20.85
N VAL A 443 13.95 -17.64 20.70
CA VAL A 443 14.64 -17.60 19.41
C VAL A 443 13.87 -18.41 18.37
N ASN A 444 13.44 -19.64 18.68
CA ASN A 444 12.68 -20.45 17.73
C ASN A 444 11.36 -19.79 17.32
N LYS A 445 10.62 -19.21 18.27
CA LYS A 445 9.40 -18.45 17.99
C LYS A 445 9.66 -17.20 17.14
N LEU A 446 10.78 -16.49 17.38
CA LEU A 446 11.22 -15.39 16.53
C LEU A 446 11.44 -15.87 15.09
N LEU A 447 12.11 -17.01 14.90
CA LEU A 447 12.33 -17.57 13.57
C LEU A 447 11.01 -17.92 12.88
N ASP A 448 10.04 -18.51 13.58
CA ASP A 448 8.71 -18.75 13.03
C ASP A 448 8.03 -17.44 12.61
N SER A 449 8.13 -16.39 13.43
CA SER A 449 7.60 -15.07 13.10
C SER A 449 8.24 -14.46 11.85
N VAL A 450 9.56 -14.62 11.68
CA VAL A 450 10.27 -14.13 10.49
C VAL A 450 9.90 -14.95 9.26
N ILE A 451 9.86 -16.28 9.36
CA ILE A 451 9.47 -17.17 8.24
C ILE A 451 8.05 -16.90 7.77
N ASN A 452 7.14 -16.60 8.69
CA ASN A 452 5.75 -16.29 8.35
C ASN A 452 5.59 -14.91 7.68
N ARG A 453 6.57 -14.01 7.87
CA ARG A 453 6.50 -12.62 7.41
C ARG A 453 7.32 -12.34 6.17
N TYR A 454 8.36 -13.14 5.92
CA TYR A 454 9.29 -12.93 4.82
C TYR A 454 9.44 -14.21 4.00
N PRO A 455 9.72 -14.11 2.69
CA PRO A 455 9.85 -15.28 1.82
C PRO A 455 11.16 -16.03 2.10
N VAL A 456 11.21 -16.77 3.20
CA VAL A 456 12.38 -17.54 3.64
C VAL A 456 12.34 -18.93 3.01
N ASP A 457 13.46 -19.36 2.47
CA ASP A 457 13.69 -20.75 2.08
C ASP A 457 14.04 -21.55 3.32
N THR A 458 13.06 -22.29 3.83
CA THR A 458 13.19 -23.08 5.07
C THR A 458 14.22 -24.20 4.96
N ASN A 459 14.63 -24.60 3.74
CA ASN A 459 15.71 -25.56 3.53
C ASN A 459 17.10 -24.91 3.52
N ARG A 460 17.18 -23.57 3.56
CA ARG A 460 18.42 -22.78 3.53
C ARG A 460 18.44 -21.76 4.66
N ILE A 461 18.16 -22.24 5.88
CA ILE A 461 18.37 -21.49 7.11
C ILE A 461 19.70 -21.91 7.73
N TYR A 462 20.58 -20.96 7.97
CA TYR A 462 21.91 -21.19 8.53
C TYR A 462 22.01 -20.52 9.90
N LEU A 463 22.75 -21.14 10.82
CA LEU A 463 22.96 -20.60 12.16
C LEU A 463 24.43 -20.36 12.41
N THR A 464 24.75 -19.19 12.93
CA THR A 464 26.10 -18.81 13.32
C THR A 464 26.08 -18.01 14.61
N GLY A 465 27.21 -17.98 15.30
CA GLY A 465 27.37 -17.10 16.44
C GLY A 465 28.80 -17.06 16.94
N LEU A 466 29.12 -15.98 17.64
CA LEU A 466 30.45 -15.69 18.17
C LEU A 466 30.47 -15.87 19.69
N SER A 467 31.50 -16.54 20.22
CA SER A 467 31.72 -16.69 21.65
C SER A 467 30.53 -17.35 22.35
N MET A 468 29.80 -16.63 23.21
CA MET A 468 28.53 -17.07 23.80
C MET A 468 27.53 -17.52 22.73
N GLY A 469 27.47 -16.82 21.61
CA GLY A 469 26.62 -17.18 20.47
C GLY A 469 27.12 -18.42 19.72
N GLY A 470 28.41 -18.74 19.79
CA GLY A 470 28.95 -19.98 19.23
C GLY A 470 28.49 -21.21 20.01
N ILE A 471 28.43 -21.13 21.34
CA ILE A 471 27.82 -22.16 22.18
C ILE A 471 26.32 -22.24 21.91
N GLY A 472 25.63 -21.09 21.87
CA GLY A 472 24.21 -21.00 21.53
C GLY A 472 23.88 -21.58 20.16
N THR A 473 24.79 -21.48 19.19
CA THR A 473 24.64 -22.10 17.87
C THR A 473 24.54 -23.62 17.96
N LEU A 474 25.40 -24.24 18.78
CA LEU A 474 25.36 -25.69 19.00
C LEU A 474 24.11 -26.10 19.78
N ASP A 475 23.80 -25.39 20.86
CA ASP A 475 22.63 -25.66 21.73
C ASP A 475 21.32 -25.63 20.94
N LEU A 476 21.10 -24.55 20.18
CA LEU A 476 19.87 -24.36 19.40
C LEU A 476 19.73 -25.44 18.32
N ALA A 477 20.84 -25.86 17.71
CA ALA A 477 20.83 -26.93 16.71
C ALA A 477 20.53 -28.31 17.30
N ILE A 478 21.00 -28.59 18.52
CA ILE A 478 20.68 -29.83 19.25
C ILE A 478 19.19 -29.86 19.62
N ARG A 479 18.64 -28.74 20.09
CA ARG A 479 17.24 -28.64 20.54
C ARG A 479 16.23 -28.66 19.42
N TYR A 480 16.57 -28.08 18.26
CA TYR A 480 15.70 -28.00 17.10
C TYR A 480 16.34 -28.73 15.89
N PRO A 481 16.50 -30.06 15.98
CA PRO A 481 17.12 -30.83 14.90
C PRO A 481 16.29 -30.69 13.62
N GLY A 482 16.96 -30.38 12.51
CA GLY A 482 16.31 -30.15 11.20
C GLY A 482 15.92 -28.70 10.93
N ARG A 483 16.13 -27.76 11.88
CA ARG A 483 15.83 -26.34 11.66
C ARG A 483 16.89 -25.61 10.82
N PHE A 484 18.12 -26.11 10.81
CA PHE A 484 19.26 -25.44 10.20
C PHE A 484 19.95 -26.35 9.18
N ALA A 485 20.23 -25.81 8.00
CA ALA A 485 20.90 -26.47 6.89
C ALA A 485 22.42 -26.57 7.11
N ALA A 486 23.02 -25.58 7.79
CA ALA A 486 24.39 -25.65 8.26
C ALA A 486 24.62 -24.75 9.49
N LEU A 487 25.68 -25.07 10.23
CA LEU A 487 26.10 -24.36 11.42
C LEU A 487 27.51 -23.79 11.24
N VAL A 488 27.73 -22.57 11.69
CA VAL A 488 29.05 -21.93 11.74
C VAL A 488 29.28 -21.36 13.15
N PRO A 489 29.55 -22.19 14.16
CA PRO A 489 29.87 -21.72 15.51
C PRO A 489 31.31 -21.17 15.56
N VAL A 490 31.52 -19.98 16.13
CA VAL A 490 32.80 -19.27 16.11
C VAL A 490 33.28 -18.97 17.53
N ALA A 491 34.56 -19.29 17.80
CA ALA A 491 35.27 -18.92 19.04
C ALA A 491 34.53 -19.30 20.35
N PHE A 492 33.93 -20.49 20.39
CA PHE A 492 33.21 -21.00 21.54
C PHE A 492 34.10 -21.88 22.43
N ARG A 493 33.71 -22.02 23.70
CA ARG A 493 34.28 -23.03 24.61
C ARG A 493 33.29 -24.18 24.77
N ILE A 494 33.78 -25.40 24.88
CA ILE A 494 32.99 -26.55 25.32
C ILE A 494 33.33 -26.76 26.80
N GLU A 495 32.32 -26.74 27.68
CA GLU A 495 32.50 -27.01 29.10
C GLU A 495 32.31 -28.52 29.37
N GLU A 496 33.00 -29.06 30.38
CA GLU A 496 32.77 -30.45 30.79
C GLU A 496 31.32 -30.62 31.25
N GLY A 497 30.61 -31.58 30.67
CA GLY A 497 29.21 -31.88 30.97
C GLY A 497 28.19 -31.42 29.92
N TRP A 498 28.66 -30.83 28.81
CA TRP A 498 27.90 -30.64 27.58
C TRP A 498 27.89 -31.89 26.69
#